data_AF-A0A356F8K7-F1
#
_entry.id   AF-A0A356F8K7-F1
#
_cell.length_a   1.000
_cell.length_b   1.000
_cell.length_c   1.000
_cell.angle_alpha   90.00
_cell.angle_beta   90.00
_cell.angle_gamma   90.00
#
_symmetry.space_group_name_H-M   'P 1'
#
loop_
_entity.id
_entity.type
_entity.pdbx_description
1 polymer ?
#
loop_
_entity_poly.entity_id
_entity_poly.type
_entity_poly.pdbx_seq_one_letter_code
_entity_poly.pdbx_strand_id
1 'polypeptide(L)' 'MLKLMGGLRKEIGRVIVGQEAVVDQLLMTLLVGGHAILEGVPGLAKTLLVNTISEALSLDFGRIQFTPDLM' A
#
# COMPACT_ATOMS: atom_id res chain seq x y z
N MET A 1 -17.31 -9.18 1.21
CA MET A 1 -15.86 -9.05 1.40
C MET A 1 -15.06 -9.55 0.18
N LEU A 2 -15.05 -10.85 -0.11
CA LEU A 2 -14.15 -11.44 -1.14
C LEU A 2 -14.35 -10.91 -2.58
N LYS A 3 -15.60 -10.68 -3.03
CA LYS A 3 -15.87 -10.06 -4.34
C LYS A 3 -15.36 -8.62 -4.47
N LEU A 4 -15.39 -7.86 -3.37
CA LEU A 4 -14.92 -6.47 -3.33
C LEU A 4 -13.40 -6.40 -3.53
N MET A 5 -12.68 -7.37 -2.94
CA MET A 5 -11.22 -7.45 -3.05
C MET A 5 -10.75 -7.76 -4.48
N GLY A 6 -11.51 -8.53 -5.26
CA GLY A 6 -11.14 -8.83 -6.65
C GLY A 6 -11.15 -7.58 -7.54
N GLY A 7 -12.15 -6.71 -7.40
CA GLY A 7 -12.22 -5.43 -8.12
C GLY A 7 -11.11 -4.48 -7.70
N LEU A 8 -10.85 -4.40 -6.38
CA LEU A 8 -9.81 -3.55 -5.82
C LEU A 8 -8.40 -3.95 -6.30
N ARG A 9 -8.08 -5.25 -6.28
CA ARG A 9 -6.80 -5.78 -6.78
C ARG A 9 -6.59 -5.43 -8.25
N LYS A 10 -7.64 -5.53 -9.07
CA LYS A 10 -7.57 -5.19 -10.48
C LYS A 10 -7.25 -3.71 -10.71
N GLU A 11 -7.80 -2.82 -9.88
CA GLU A 11 -7.53 -1.39 -9.99
C GLU A 11 -6.09 -1.05 -9.57
N ILE A 12 -5.65 -1.58 -8.43
CA ILE A 12 -4.26 -1.42 -7.95
C ILE A 12 -3.26 -1.98 -8.99
N GLY A 13 -3.57 -3.13 -9.59
CA GLY A 13 -2.75 -3.79 -10.61
C GLY A 13 -2.57 -3.02 -11.92
N ARG A 14 -3.32 -1.93 -12.15
CA ARG A 14 -3.08 -1.03 -13.30
C ARG A 14 -1.86 -0.14 -13.11
N VAL A 15 -1.48 0.12 -11.86
CA VAL A 15 -0.37 1.02 -11.50
C VAL A 15 0.79 0.22 -10.91
N ILE A 16 0.49 -0.78 -10.08
CA ILE A 16 1.46 -1.61 -9.39
C ILE A 16 1.59 -2.95 -10.12
N VAL A 17 2.79 -3.27 -10.60
CA VAL A 17 3.07 -4.51 -11.34
C VAL A 17 4.05 -5.37 -10.55
N GLY A 18 3.77 -6.67 -10.40
CA GLY A 18 4.68 -7.65 -9.83
C GLY A 18 4.84 -7.60 -8.31
N GLN A 19 3.89 -6.96 -7.60
CA GLN A 19 3.89 -6.82 -6.14
C GLN A 19 2.59 -7.36 -5.50
N GLU A 20 1.97 -8.35 -6.12
CA GLU A 20 0.64 -8.87 -5.77
C GLU A 20 0.59 -9.37 -4.33
N ALA A 21 1.64 -10.07 -3.88
CA ALA A 21 1.73 -10.57 -2.50
C ALA A 21 1.79 -9.42 -1.47
N VAL A 22 2.53 -8.34 -1.77
CA VAL A 22 2.65 -7.18 -0.88
C VAL A 22 1.32 -6.43 -0.81
N VAL A 23 0.63 -6.28 -1.95
CA VAL A 23 -0.72 -5.70 -1.99
C VAL A 23 -1.66 -6.48 -1.08
N ASP A 24 -1.64 -7.81 -1.16
CA ASP A 24 -2.51 -8.67 -0.34
C ASP A 24 -2.25 -8.53 1.17
N GLN A 25 -0.98 -8.47 1.56
CA GLN A 25 -0.58 -8.27 2.96
C GLN A 25 -0.99 -6.89 3.48
N LEU A 26 -0.84 -5.83 2.68
CA LEU A 26 -1.24 -4.48 3.05
C LEU A 26 -2.75 -4.35 3.19
N LEU A 27 -3.52 -4.91 2.25
CA LEU A 27 -4.97 -4.94 2.34
C LEU A 27 -5.43 -5.72 3.58
N MET A 28 -4.82 -6.87 3.87
CA MET A 28 -5.13 -7.62 5.09
C MET A 28 -4.83 -6.80 6.34
N THR A 29 -3.67 -6.14 6.40
CA THR A 29 -3.27 -5.29 7.53
C THR A 29 -4.27 -4.17 7.77
N LEU A 30 -4.69 -3.47 6.72
CA LEU A 30 -5.68 -2.39 6.81
C LEU A 30 -7.04 -2.91 7.30
N LEU A 31 -7.49 -4.06 6.79
CA LEU A 31 -8.79 -4.64 7.15
C LEU A 31 -8.88 -5.05 8.62
N VAL A 32 -7.75 -5.42 9.24
CA VAL A 32 -7.69 -5.77 10.66
C VAL A 32 -7.31 -4.60 11.55
N GLY A 33 -7.10 -3.40 10.98
CA GLY A 33 -6.67 -2.21 11.72
C GLY A 33 -5.22 -2.28 12.24
N GLY A 34 -4.36 -3.06 11.59
CA GLY A 34 -2.96 -3.22 11.96
C GLY A 34 -2.03 -2.18 11.34
N HIS A 35 -0.73 -2.33 11.59
CA HIS A 35 0.34 -1.53 11.00
C HIS A 35 1.33 -2.44 10.26
N ALA A 36 1.84 -1.97 9.11
CA ALA A 36 2.81 -2.71 8.30
C ALA A 36 4.09 -1.90 8.10
N ILE A 37 5.21 -2.60 8.00
CA ILE A 37 6.52 -2.05 7.63
C ILE A 37 6.85 -2.58 6.23
N LEU A 38 7.17 -1.67 5.30
CA LEU A 38 7.55 -2.03 3.93
C LEU A 38 9.07 -1.97 3.73
N GLU A 39 9.74 -3.11 3.88
CA GLU A 39 11.16 -3.27 3.62
C GLU A 39 11.47 -3.56 2.14
N GLY A 40 12.74 -3.48 1.74
CA GLY A 40 13.17 -3.66 0.34
C GLY A 40 14.01 -2.50 -0.20
N VAL A 41 14.57 -2.68 -1.40
CA VAL A 41 15.52 -1.73 -1.98
C VAL A 41 14.85 -0.41 -2.42
N PRO A 42 15.62 0.70 -2.48
CA PRO A 42 15.14 1.96 -3.05
C PRO A 42 14.63 1.78 -4.49
N GLY A 43 13.60 2.55 -4.85
CA GLY A 43 13.05 2.55 -6.22
C GLY A 43 11.96 1.52 -6.51
N LEU A 44 11.60 0.65 -5.57
CA LEU A 44 10.50 -0.33 -5.74
C LEU A 44 9.09 0.24 -5.53
N ALA A 45 8.90 1.52 -5.87
CA ALA A 45 7.59 2.16 -5.88
C ALA A 45 6.80 2.05 -4.55
N LYS A 46 7.46 1.92 -3.39
CA LYS A 46 6.78 1.73 -2.09
C LYS A 46 5.79 2.85 -1.75
N THR A 47 6.20 4.10 -1.99
CA THR A 47 5.34 5.26 -1.81
C THR A 47 4.16 5.23 -2.78
N LEU A 48 4.41 4.87 -4.04
CA LEU A 48 3.36 4.76 -5.05
C LEU A 48 2.35 3.67 -4.66
N LEU A 49 2.82 2.51 -4.20
CA LEU A 49 1.98 1.41 -3.72
C LEU A 49 1.01 1.86 -2.62
N VAL A 50 1.52 2.50 -1.56
CA VAL A 50 0.66 2.94 -0.45
C VAL A 50 -0.30 4.04 -0.91
N ASN A 51 0.15 5.00 -1.74
CA ASN A 51 -0.70 6.05 -2.28
C ASN A 51 -1.82 5.47 -3.18
N THR A 52 -1.50 4.54 -4.08
CA THR A 52 -2.47 3.88 -4.96
C THR A 52 -3.52 3.10 -4.16
N ILE A 53 -3.11 2.41 -3.08
CA ILE A 53 -4.06 1.73 -2.20
C ILE A 53 -4.98 2.74 -1.52
N SER A 54 -4.44 3.87 -1.05
CA SER A 54 -5.22 4.95 -0.43
C SER A 54 -6.27 5.52 -1.38
N GLU A 55 -5.88 5.83 -2.62
CA GLU A 55 -6.78 6.32 -3.67
C GLU A 55 -7.87 5.30 -4.00
N ALA A 56 -7.49 4.02 -4.18
CA ALA A 56 -8.42 2.95 -4.52
C ALA A 56 -9.43 2.64 -3.41
N LEU A 57 -9.09 2.97 -2.15
CA LEU A 57 -9.96 2.83 -0.99
C LEU A 57 -10.61 4.15 -0.54
N SER A 58 -10.34 5.26 -1.22
CA SER A 58 -10.80 6.61 -0.84
C SER A 58 -10.41 6.99 0.60
N LEU A 59 -9.15 6.69 0.98
CA LEU A 59 -8.57 7.02 2.27
C LEU A 59 -7.67 8.25 2.18
N ASP A 60 -7.49 8.93 3.30
CA ASP A 60 -6.48 9.99 3.43
C ASP A 60 -5.07 9.41 3.43
N PHE A 61 -4.16 10.02 2.66
CA PHE A 61 -2.76 9.64 2.60
C PHE A 61 -1.86 10.73 3.19
N GLY A 62 -1.05 10.36 4.18
CA GLY A 62 -0.02 11.21 4.77
C GLY A 62 1.35 10.56 4.68
N ARG A 63 2.37 11.34 4.29
CA ARG A 63 3.76 10.89 4.27
C ARG A 63 4.60 11.73 5.22
N ILE A 64 5.24 11.07 6.18
CA ILE A 64 6.23 11.67 7.08
C ILE A 64 7.59 11.12 6.68
N GLN A 65 8.54 12.00 6.35
CA GLN A 65 9.92 11.61 6.08
C GLN A 65 10.72 11.72 7.38
N PHE A 66 11.25 10.59 7.84
CA PHE A 66 12.26 10.59 8.89
C PHE A 66 13.56 11.14 8.31
N THR A 67 14.05 12.24 8.87
CA THR A 67 15.40 12.77 8.64
C THR A 67 16.23 12.53 9.90
N PRO A 68 17.56 12.38 9.78
CA PRO A 68 18.43 12.16 10.94
C PRO A 68 18.37 13.30 11.97
N ASP A 69 17.98 14.51 11.56
CA ASP A 69 17.80 15.69 12.43
C ASP A 69 16.56 15.62 13.35
N LEU A 70 15.70 14.61 13.15
CA LEU A 70 14.47 14.41 13.93
C LEU A 70 14.60 13.27 14.97
N MET A 71 15.83 12.81 15.26
CA MET A 71 16.15 11.84 16.33
C MET A 71 16.63 12.53 17.60
#